data_AF-A0A2N3U6X6-F1
#
_entry.id   AF-A0A2N3U6X6-F1
#
_cell.length_a   1.000
_cell.length_b   1.000
_cell.length_c   1.000
_cell.angle_alpha   90.00
_cell.angle_beta   90.00
_cell.angle_gamma   90.00
#
_symmetry.space_group_name_H-M   'P 1'
#
loop_
_entity.id
_entity.type
_entity.pdbx_description
1 polymer ?
#
loop_
_entity_poly.entity_id
_entity_poly.type
_entity_poly.pdbx_seq_one_letter_code
_entity_poly.pdbx_strand_id
1 'polypeptide(L)'
;MKKIIAALSLGMLVAGGSAYAQTTTKPQDQKPRSEMRGAMKDRAQKSPEEMAQMRTDRLAQKLELNASQKNQLQALNKRHAEEMKAMHESHKATGEKSAEQRTQMQEVRKAHYEKWQAELKSILSAEQYAKYEADQAQMKEKRSEARKGMKSGEHKKSGMHKKRGEYKKQEQGK
;
A
#
# COMPACT_ATOMS: atom_id res chain seq x y z
N MET A 1 -1.83 8.01 44.51
CA MET A 1 -1.81 7.39 45.86
C MET A 1 -3.08 6.60 46.10
N LYS A 2 -2.94 5.36 46.60
CA LYS A 2 -3.93 4.56 47.38
C LYS A 2 -5.15 4.08 46.56
N LYS A 3 -5.56 2.80 46.55
CA LYS A 3 -5.63 1.83 47.66
C LYS A 3 -5.41 0.38 47.19
N ILE A 4 -4.77 -0.40 48.06
CA ILE A 4 -4.54 -1.85 48.02
C ILE A 4 -5.63 -2.53 48.86
N ILE A 5 -6.16 -3.65 48.38
CA ILE A 5 -6.83 -4.75 49.13
C ILE A 5 -6.49 -6.02 48.30
N ALA A 6 -5.51 -6.88 48.62
CA ALA A 6 -5.45 -7.89 49.69
C ALA A 6 -6.69 -8.81 49.69
N ALA A 7 -6.68 -10.13 49.65
CA ALA A 7 -5.69 -11.10 50.10
C ALA A 7 -6.20 -12.52 49.72
N LEU A 8 -5.27 -13.49 49.74
CA LEU A 8 -5.44 -14.87 50.25
C LEU A 8 -6.48 -15.79 49.55
N SER A 9 -6.23 -17.07 49.25
CA SER A 9 -5.09 -17.97 49.33
C SER A 9 -5.58 -19.34 48.87
N LEU A 10 -4.62 -20.23 48.62
CA LEU A 10 -4.69 -21.69 48.71
C LEU A 10 -5.04 -22.42 47.41
N GLY A 11 -4.00 -23.05 46.87
CA GLY A 11 -4.08 -23.94 45.74
C GLY A 11 -4.66 -25.30 46.09
N MET A 12 -5.03 -26.01 45.03
CA MET A 12 -5.12 -27.46 45.02
C MET A 12 -4.55 -27.92 43.67
N LEU A 13 -3.36 -28.50 43.73
CA LEU A 13 -2.84 -29.38 42.69
C LEU A 13 -3.65 -30.69 42.75
N VAL A 14 -4.04 -31.23 41.60
CA VAL A 14 -3.62 -32.56 41.09
C VAL A 14 -4.52 -33.01 39.93
N ALA A 15 -3.84 -33.30 38.82
CA ALA A 15 -4.04 -34.32 37.78
C ALA A 15 -5.39 -34.53 37.05
N GLY A 16 -5.27 -34.52 35.71
CA GLY A 16 -5.72 -35.63 34.89
C GLY A 16 -7.04 -35.44 34.13
N GLY A 17 -6.95 -35.31 32.81
CA GLY A 17 -8.12 -35.46 31.94
C GLY A 17 -7.96 -34.78 30.60
N SER A 18 -7.38 -35.49 29.63
CA SER A 18 -7.47 -35.11 28.21
C SER A 18 -8.92 -35.22 27.75
N ALA A 19 -9.62 -34.10 27.67
CA ALA A 19 -10.90 -34.01 26.99
C ALA A 19 -10.78 -32.97 25.87
N TYR A 20 -10.71 -33.48 24.64
CA TYR A 20 -10.78 -32.72 23.41
C TYR A 20 -12.14 -32.00 23.35
N ALA A 21 -12.17 -30.72 23.71
CA ALA A 21 -13.25 -29.83 23.32
C ALA A 21 -12.74 -28.96 22.16
N GLN A 22 -12.78 -29.51 20.95
CA GLN A 22 -12.67 -28.71 19.73
C GLN A 22 -13.89 -27.79 19.67
N THR A 23 -13.75 -26.57 20.17
CA THR A 23 -14.63 -25.48 19.79
C THR A 23 -14.44 -25.25 18.29
N THR A 24 -15.39 -25.77 17.53
CA THR A 24 -15.52 -25.56 16.09
C THR A 24 -15.71 -24.06 15.82
N THR A 25 -14.61 -23.35 15.62
CA THR A 25 -14.64 -22.14 14.80
C THR A 25 -14.84 -22.61 13.37
N LYS A 26 -16.07 -22.45 12.87
CA LYS A 26 -16.40 -22.60 11.45
C LYS A 26 -15.28 -21.95 10.62
N PRO A 27 -14.66 -22.65 9.66
CA PRO A 27 -13.71 -22.02 8.75
C PRO A 27 -14.44 -20.88 8.05
N GLN A 28 -13.98 -19.64 8.23
CA GLN A 28 -14.38 -18.56 7.33
C GLN A 28 -13.95 -18.96 5.93
N ASP A 29 -14.93 -19.13 5.04
CA ASP A 29 -14.75 -19.33 3.62
C ASP A 29 -13.70 -18.36 3.07
N GLN A 30 -12.51 -18.87 2.79
CA GLN A 30 -11.50 -18.12 2.05
C GLN A 30 -12.00 -17.99 0.61
N LYS A 31 -12.65 -16.85 0.32
CA LYS A 31 -13.15 -16.51 -1.01
C LYS A 31 -12.07 -16.75 -2.08
N PRO A 32 -12.40 -17.40 -3.20
CA PRO A 32 -11.44 -17.70 -4.25
C PRO A 32 -10.85 -16.40 -4.83
N ARG A 33 -9.58 -16.46 -5.23
CA ARG A 33 -8.81 -15.33 -5.80
C ARG A 33 -9.49 -14.62 -6.98
N SER A 34 -10.48 -15.26 -7.62
CA SER A 34 -11.36 -14.68 -8.64
C SER A 34 -12.27 -13.58 -8.07
N GLU A 35 -12.85 -13.78 -6.88
CA GLU A 35 -13.68 -12.78 -6.19
C GLU A 35 -12.83 -11.59 -5.73
N MET A 36 -11.58 -11.82 -5.30
CA MET A 36 -10.66 -10.75 -4.91
C MET A 36 -10.24 -9.89 -6.12
N ARG A 37 -10.19 -10.47 -7.34
CA ARG A 37 -9.96 -9.75 -8.59
C ARG A 37 -11.21 -9.01 -9.08
N GLY A 38 -12.40 -9.57 -8.87
CA GLY A 38 -13.70 -8.92 -9.11
C GLY A 38 -13.90 -7.70 -8.20
N ALA A 39 -13.61 -7.85 -6.91
CA ALA A 39 -13.73 -6.77 -5.92
C ALA A 39 -12.75 -5.59 -6.14
N MET A 40 -11.65 -5.78 -6.87
CA MET A 40 -10.80 -4.66 -7.33
C MET A 40 -11.40 -3.91 -8.53
N LYS A 41 -12.27 -4.56 -9.31
CA LYS A 41 -12.93 -3.99 -10.49
C LYS A 41 -14.07 -3.04 -10.10
N ASP A 42 -14.72 -3.30 -8.96
CA ASP A 42 -15.81 -2.48 -8.40
C ASP A 42 -15.32 -1.32 -7.53
N ARG A 43 -14.00 -1.19 -7.33
CA ARG A 43 -13.43 -0.03 -6.66
C ARG A 43 -13.54 1.14 -7.64
N ALA A 44 -14.53 2.01 -7.44
CA ALA A 44 -14.74 3.22 -8.24
C ALA A 44 -13.38 3.87 -8.55
N GLN A 45 -12.99 3.82 -9.82
CA GLN A 45 -11.76 4.45 -10.31
C GLN A 45 -11.98 5.94 -10.13
N LYS A 46 -11.34 6.53 -9.11
CA LYS A 46 -11.38 7.97 -8.90
C LYS A 46 -10.88 8.65 -10.17
N SER A 47 -11.58 9.69 -10.60
CA SER A 47 -11.18 10.49 -11.75
C SER A 47 -9.79 11.10 -11.54
N PRO A 48 -9.02 11.34 -12.60
CA PRO A 48 -7.74 12.05 -12.52
C PRO A 48 -7.84 13.38 -11.76
N GLU A 49 -8.96 14.08 -11.91
CA GLU A 49 -9.26 15.35 -11.26
C GLU A 49 -9.46 15.17 -9.74
N GLU A 50 -10.24 14.17 -9.31
CA GLU A 50 -10.38 13.83 -7.88
C GLU A 50 -9.03 13.40 -7.28
N MET A 51 -8.22 12.66 -8.05
CA MET A 51 -6.88 12.27 -7.62
C MET A 51 -5.96 13.48 -7.47
N ALA A 52 -6.01 14.45 -8.39
CA ALA A 52 -5.29 15.71 -8.30
C ALA A 52 -5.73 16.50 -7.06
N GLN A 53 -7.03 16.61 -6.81
CA GLN A 53 -7.59 17.30 -5.66
C GLN A 53 -7.09 16.69 -4.34
N MET A 54 -7.19 15.37 -4.18
CA MET A 54 -6.72 14.68 -2.98
C MET A 54 -5.20 14.80 -2.76
N ARG A 55 -4.42 14.89 -3.84
CA ARG A 55 -2.97 15.14 -3.74
C ARG A 55 -2.71 16.55 -3.22
N THR A 56 -3.40 17.53 -3.79
CA THR A 56 -3.34 18.92 -3.35
C THR A 56 -3.72 19.06 -1.89
N ASP A 57 -4.85 18.51 -1.47
CA ASP A 57 -5.32 18.64 -0.09
C ASP A 57 -4.36 18.01 0.92
N ARG A 58 -3.79 16.85 0.59
CA ARG A 58 -2.80 16.19 1.44
C ARG A 58 -1.50 16.98 1.56
N LEU A 59 -0.99 17.51 0.46
CA LEU A 59 0.21 18.35 0.49
C LEU A 59 -0.06 19.67 1.19
N ALA A 60 -1.24 20.27 0.97
CA ALA A 60 -1.69 21.48 1.65
C ALA A 60 -1.71 21.31 3.16
N GLN A 61 -2.29 20.20 3.66
CA GLN A 61 -2.28 19.90 5.09
C GLN A 61 -0.89 19.62 5.62
N LYS A 62 -0.08 18.84 4.89
CA LYS A 62 1.23 18.41 5.38
C LYS A 62 2.26 19.52 5.42
N LEU A 63 2.22 20.42 4.44
CA LEU A 63 3.15 21.53 4.27
C LEU A 63 2.56 22.86 4.74
N GLU A 64 1.35 22.83 5.30
CA GLU A 64 0.65 24.03 5.82
C GLU A 64 0.58 25.13 4.75
N LEU A 65 0.18 24.75 3.53
CA LEU A 65 0.14 25.68 2.40
C LEU A 65 -0.94 26.73 2.60
N ASN A 66 -0.61 27.98 2.26
CA ASN A 66 -1.60 29.05 2.22
C ASN A 66 -2.55 28.89 1.01
N ALA A 67 -3.62 29.69 0.97
CA ALA A 67 -4.64 29.60 -0.08
C ALA A 67 -4.07 29.81 -1.50
N SER A 68 -3.12 30.75 -1.67
CA SER A 68 -2.49 30.99 -2.98
C SER A 68 -1.68 29.78 -3.43
N GLN A 69 -0.83 29.25 -2.56
CA GLN A 69 -0.02 28.06 -2.83
C GLN A 69 -0.89 26.84 -3.11
N LYS A 70 -1.98 26.66 -2.36
CA LYS A 70 -2.93 25.57 -2.58
C LYS A 70 -3.58 25.67 -3.97
N ASN A 71 -4.00 26.86 -4.40
CA ASN A 71 -4.59 27.07 -5.72
C ASN A 71 -3.58 26.80 -6.85
N GLN A 72 -2.35 27.30 -6.72
CA GLN A 72 -1.28 27.03 -7.68
C GLN A 72 -0.96 25.53 -7.76
N LEU A 73 -0.89 24.85 -6.61
CA LEU A 73 -0.65 23.41 -6.55
C LEU A 73 -1.82 22.61 -7.15
N GLN A 74 -3.06 23.06 -6.97
CA GLN A 74 -4.23 22.45 -7.58
C GLN A 74 -4.16 22.51 -9.10
N ALA A 75 -3.83 23.68 -9.67
CA ALA A 75 -3.66 23.86 -11.10
C ALA A 75 -2.52 22.98 -11.65
N LEU A 76 -1.38 22.95 -10.95
CA LEU A 76 -0.24 22.09 -11.29
C LEU A 76 -0.65 20.61 -11.30
N ASN A 77 -1.33 20.14 -10.25
CA ASN A 77 -1.75 18.75 -10.12
C ASN A 77 -2.82 18.36 -11.16
N LYS A 78 -3.72 19.28 -11.52
CA LYS A 78 -4.72 19.05 -12.56
C LYS A 78 -4.06 18.83 -13.91
N ARG A 79 -3.18 19.74 -14.34
CA ARG A 79 -2.42 19.61 -15.60
C ARG A 79 -1.59 18.33 -15.62
N HIS A 80 -0.92 18.02 -14.51
CA HIS A 80 -0.16 16.78 -14.38
C HIS A 80 -1.03 15.52 -14.50
N ALA A 81 -2.25 15.54 -13.95
CA ALA A 81 -3.19 14.44 -14.04
C ALA A 81 -3.73 14.24 -15.47
N GLU A 82 -4.01 15.32 -16.20
CA GLU A 82 -4.40 15.30 -17.61
C GLU A 82 -3.27 14.75 -18.50
N GLU A 83 -2.04 15.23 -18.31
CA GLU A 83 -0.86 14.75 -19.05
C GLU A 83 -0.60 13.25 -18.79
N MET A 84 -0.75 12.80 -17.53
CA MET A 84 -0.66 11.37 -17.18
C MET A 84 -1.80 10.53 -17.77
N LYS A 85 -3.02 11.07 -17.84
CA LYS A 85 -4.16 10.39 -18.48
C LYS A 85 -3.89 10.19 -19.96
N ALA A 86 -3.47 11.23 -20.67
CA ALA A 86 -3.13 11.16 -22.09
C ALA A 86 -2.00 10.15 -22.37
N MET A 87 -0.96 10.15 -21.53
CA MET A 87 0.11 9.16 -21.59
C MET A 87 -0.45 7.75 -21.41
N HIS A 88 -1.24 7.50 -20.37
CA HIS A 88 -1.84 6.18 -20.10
C HIS A 88 -2.75 5.68 -21.22
N GLU A 89 -3.56 6.57 -21.82
CA GLU A 89 -4.43 6.24 -22.95
C GLU A 89 -3.62 5.88 -24.20
N SER A 90 -2.56 6.64 -24.49
CA SER A 90 -1.60 6.32 -25.57
C SER A 90 -0.94 4.95 -25.38
N HIS A 91 -0.58 4.59 -24.14
CA HIS A 91 -0.04 3.25 -23.83
C HIS A 91 -1.04 2.12 -23.97
N LYS A 92 -2.28 2.34 -23.53
CA LYS A 92 -3.34 1.35 -23.69
C LYS A 92 -3.59 1.04 -25.16
N ALA A 93 -3.54 2.05 -26.04
CA ALA A 93 -3.74 1.89 -27.47
C ALA A 93 -2.58 1.16 -28.16
N THR A 94 -1.33 1.44 -27.76
CA THR A 94 -0.13 0.90 -28.42
C THR A 94 0.33 -0.45 -27.87
N GLY A 95 0.09 -0.71 -26.58
CA GLY A 95 0.52 -1.91 -25.86
C GLY A 95 2.05 -1.97 -25.70
N GLU A 96 2.56 -1.81 -24.47
CA GLU A 96 3.99 -1.96 -24.16
C GLU A 96 4.41 -3.44 -24.30
N LYS A 97 5.09 -3.80 -25.40
CA LYS A 97 5.46 -5.20 -25.69
C LYS A 97 6.95 -5.46 -25.54
N SER A 98 7.82 -4.50 -25.89
CA SER A 98 9.27 -4.68 -25.82
C SER A 98 9.88 -4.11 -24.53
N ALA A 99 11.06 -4.62 -24.14
CA ALA A 99 11.82 -4.06 -23.02
C ALA A 99 12.24 -2.61 -23.26
N GLU A 100 12.58 -2.27 -24.51
CA GLU A 100 12.98 -0.93 -24.92
C GLU A 100 11.84 0.09 -24.78
N GLN A 101 10.63 -0.26 -25.24
CA GLN A 101 9.43 0.57 -25.06
C GLN A 101 9.14 0.85 -23.58
N ARG A 102 9.34 -0.16 -22.71
CA ARG A 102 9.20 0.01 -21.26
C ARG A 102 10.25 0.94 -20.66
N THR A 103 11.48 0.92 -21.17
CA THR A 103 12.55 1.81 -20.71
C THR A 103 12.28 3.25 -21.15
N GLN A 104 11.99 3.47 -22.44
CA GLN A 104 11.63 4.79 -22.96
C GLN A 104 10.45 5.38 -22.19
N MET A 105 9.46 4.56 -21.85
CA MET A 105 8.33 5.02 -21.07
C MET A 105 8.66 5.39 -19.63
N GLN A 106 9.60 4.67 -19.00
CA GLN A 106 10.11 5.08 -17.70
C GLN A 106 10.83 6.42 -17.76
N GLU A 107 11.60 6.67 -18.82
CA GLU A 107 12.31 7.94 -19.02
C GLU A 107 11.33 9.10 -19.22
N VAL A 108 10.31 8.93 -20.05
CA VAL A 108 9.27 9.94 -20.25
C VAL A 108 8.53 10.24 -18.93
N ARG A 109 8.16 9.21 -18.16
CA ARG A 109 7.55 9.41 -16.83
C ARG A 109 8.48 10.10 -15.85
N LYS A 110 9.78 9.81 -15.91
CA LYS A 110 10.80 10.44 -15.06
C LYS A 110 10.95 11.92 -15.41
N ALA A 111 11.09 12.26 -16.68
CA ALA A 111 11.18 13.65 -17.16
C ALA A 111 9.92 14.45 -16.79
N HIS A 112 8.75 13.83 -16.94
CA HIS A 112 7.47 14.43 -16.52
C HIS A 112 7.41 14.71 -15.02
N TYR A 113 7.89 13.76 -14.20
CA TYR A 113 8.01 13.95 -12.76
C TYR A 113 9.01 15.05 -12.39
N GLU A 114 10.16 15.11 -13.06
CA GLU A 114 11.17 16.17 -12.85
C GLU A 114 10.61 17.56 -13.17
N LYS A 115 9.85 17.70 -14.27
CA LYS A 115 9.14 18.94 -14.61
C LYS A 115 8.14 19.33 -13.51
N TRP A 116 7.32 18.39 -13.05
CA TRP A 116 6.35 18.64 -11.98
C TRP A 116 7.05 19.04 -10.67
N GLN A 117 8.18 18.43 -10.34
CA GLN A 117 8.97 18.78 -9.15
C GLN A 117 9.56 20.20 -9.24
N ALA A 118 10.03 20.61 -10.41
CA ALA A 118 10.56 21.95 -10.62
C ALA A 118 9.46 23.02 -10.41
N GLU A 119 8.26 22.77 -10.93
CA GLU A 119 7.11 23.66 -10.73
C GLU A 119 6.57 23.61 -9.30
N LEU A 120 6.62 22.45 -8.63
CA LEU A 120 6.29 22.36 -7.22
C LEU A 120 7.24 23.22 -6.38
N LYS A 121 8.54 23.18 -6.69
CA LYS A 121 9.56 23.96 -5.98
C LYS A 121 9.36 25.47 -6.11
N SER A 122 8.78 25.96 -7.21
CA SER A 122 8.48 27.39 -7.37
C SER A 122 7.22 27.84 -6.61
N ILE A 123 6.34 26.92 -6.22
CA ILE A 123 5.13 27.19 -5.42
C ILE A 123 5.44 27.15 -3.92
N LEU A 124 6.35 26.27 -3.50
CA LEU A 124 6.69 26.06 -2.10
C LEU A 124 7.75 27.04 -1.61
N SER A 125 7.69 27.40 -0.32
CA SER A 125 8.83 28.04 0.34
C SER A 125 10.00 27.07 0.48
N ALA A 126 11.19 27.59 0.77
CA ALA A 126 12.37 26.75 1.00
C ALA A 126 12.16 25.73 2.13
N GLU A 127 11.53 26.16 3.23
CA GLU A 127 11.23 25.30 4.38
C GLU A 127 10.19 24.22 4.04
N GLN A 128 9.13 24.60 3.31
CA GLN A 128 8.10 23.66 2.87
C GLN A 128 8.66 22.62 1.90
N TYR A 129 9.54 23.05 0.99
CA TYR A 129 10.20 22.16 0.04
C TYR A 129 11.16 21.19 0.77
N ALA A 130 11.92 21.67 1.76
CA ALA A 130 12.78 20.81 2.58
C ALA A 130 11.96 19.74 3.35
N LYS A 131 10.82 20.11 3.94
CA LYS A 131 9.89 19.17 4.59
C LYS A 131 9.39 18.12 3.60
N TYR A 132 9.01 18.56 2.40
CA TYR A 132 8.58 17.68 1.32
C TYR A 132 9.69 16.70 0.88
N GLU A 133 10.94 17.12 0.74
CA GLU A 133 12.05 16.24 0.38
C GLU A 133 12.35 15.21 1.46
N ALA A 134 12.35 15.62 2.73
CA ALA A 134 12.52 14.72 3.88
C ALA A 134 11.42 13.64 3.90
N ASP A 135 10.17 14.05 3.67
CA ASP A 135 9.03 13.15 3.57
C ASP A 135 9.18 12.14 2.42
N GLN A 136 9.63 12.60 1.26
CA GLN A 136 9.85 11.74 0.09
C GLN A 136 10.98 10.73 0.34
N ALA A 137 12.05 11.16 1.01
CA ALA A 137 13.15 10.28 1.42
C ALA A 137 12.66 9.17 2.36
N GLN A 138 11.89 9.54 3.39
CA GLN A 138 11.34 8.58 4.35
C GLN A 138 10.38 7.59 3.70
N MET A 139 9.55 8.04 2.74
CA MET A 139 8.67 7.16 1.97
C MET A 139 9.46 6.20 1.08
N LYS A 140 10.55 6.66 0.47
CA LYS A 140 11.44 5.82 -0.35
C LYS A 140 12.12 4.75 0.49
N GLU A 141 12.57 5.10 1.69
CA GLU A 141 13.18 4.18 2.66
C GLU A 141 12.18 3.09 3.08
N LYS A 142 10.99 3.48 3.57
CA LYS A 142 9.92 2.54 3.93
C LYS A 142 9.57 1.59 2.79
N ARG A 143 9.54 2.10 1.56
CA ARG A 143 9.30 1.28 0.36
C ARG A 143 10.45 0.32 0.07
N SER A 144 11.69 0.73 0.30
CA SER A 144 12.89 -0.11 0.16
C SER A 144 12.89 -1.24 1.19
N GLU A 145 12.58 -0.93 2.45
CA GLU A 145 12.48 -1.91 3.54
C GLU A 145 11.36 -2.92 3.29
N ALA A 146 10.17 -2.46 2.90
CA ALA A 146 9.06 -3.34 2.54
C ALA A 146 9.44 -4.31 1.40
N ARG A 147 10.19 -3.83 0.40
CA ARG A 147 10.70 -4.68 -0.69
C ARG A 147 11.74 -5.69 -0.20
N LYS A 148 12.60 -5.32 0.75
CA LYS A 148 13.57 -6.24 1.37
C LYS A 148 12.87 -7.33 2.17
N GLY A 149 11.87 -6.99 3.00
CA GLY A 149 11.08 -7.96 3.77
C GLY A 149 10.25 -8.93 2.90
N MET A 150 9.79 -8.46 1.72
CA MET A 150 9.15 -9.35 0.74
C MET A 150 10.14 -10.28 0.03
N LYS A 151 11.40 -9.87 -0.15
CA LYS A 151 12.47 -10.69 -0.76
C LYS A 151 13.13 -11.65 0.23
N SER A 152 13.22 -11.31 1.52
CA SER A 152 13.81 -12.17 2.57
C SER A 152 12.95 -13.40 2.90
N GLY A 153 11.71 -13.46 2.40
CA GLY A 153 10.84 -14.62 2.60
C GLY A 153 10.33 -14.77 4.03
N GLU A 154 10.51 -13.77 4.91
CA GLU A 154 9.96 -13.81 6.28
C GLU A 154 8.43 -13.92 6.29
N HIS A 155 7.74 -13.43 5.25
CA HIS A 155 6.31 -13.67 5.06
C HIS A 155 5.92 -15.11 4.72
N LYS A 156 6.87 -16.01 4.39
CA LYS A 156 6.59 -17.45 4.22
C LYS A 156 6.66 -18.23 5.53
N LYS A 157 7.17 -17.66 6.63
CA LYS A 157 7.30 -18.34 7.93
C LYS A 157 6.20 -18.03 8.94
N SER A 158 5.33 -17.04 8.71
CA SER A 158 4.06 -16.93 9.45
C SER A 158 2.96 -17.81 8.82
N GLY A 159 3.13 -19.12 8.98
CA GLY A 159 2.00 -20.01 9.31
C GLY A 159 1.03 -20.51 8.22
N MET A 160 1.17 -20.22 6.93
CA MET A 160 0.15 -20.70 5.96
C MET A 160 0.67 -21.20 4.61
N HIS A 161 1.75 -21.99 4.60
CA HIS A 161 2.19 -22.69 3.38
C HIS A 161 2.74 -24.12 3.57
N LYS A 162 2.48 -24.79 4.72
CA LYS A 162 2.84 -26.20 4.91
C LYS A 162 1.77 -27.23 4.49
N LYS A 163 0.53 -26.82 4.19
CA LYS A 163 -0.57 -27.75 3.84
C LYS A 163 -0.82 -27.96 2.34
N ARG A 164 0.13 -27.68 1.44
CA ARG A 164 -0.06 -27.91 -0.02
C ARG A 164 0.74 -29.10 -0.57
N GLY A 165 1.64 -29.70 0.21
CA GLY A 165 2.41 -30.88 -0.19
C GLY A 165 1.77 -32.22 0.20
N GLU A 166 0.97 -32.25 1.26
CA GLU A 166 0.45 -33.52 1.81
C GLU A 166 -0.86 -33.98 1.18
N TYR A 167 -1.67 -33.06 0.61
CA TYR A 167 -2.94 -33.43 -0.05
C TYR A 167 -2.79 -34.25 -1.34
N LYS A 168 -1.61 -34.27 -1.97
CA LYS A 168 -1.40 -35.09 -3.19
C LYS A 168 -0.99 -36.53 -2.91
N LYS A 169 -0.64 -36.90 -1.68
CA LYS A 169 -0.25 -38.29 -1.35
C LYS A 169 -1.40 -39.16 -0.81
N GLN A 170 -2.56 -38.59 -0.50
CA GLN A 170 -3.71 -39.36 -0.02
C GLN A 170 -4.74 -39.71 -1.10
N GLU A 171 -4.63 -39.17 -2.32
CA GLU A 171 -5.56 -39.50 -3.43
C GLU A 171 -5.00 -40.49 -4.47
N GLN A 172 -3.79 -41.04 -4.28
CA GLN A 172 -3.25 -42.10 -5.15
C GLN A 172 -3.05 -43.43 -4.41
N GLY A 173 -3.92 -43.72 -3.45
CA GLY A 173 -3.98 -44.99 -2.75
C GLY A 173 -5.40 -45.52 -2.70
N LYS A 174 -5.90 -45.99 -3.84
CA LYS A 174 -6.95 -47.00 -3.93
C LYS A 174 -6.55 -47.97 -5.04
#